data_AF-A0A2N0BAT2-F1
#
_entry.id   AF-A0A2N0BAT2-F1
#
_cell.length_a   1.000
_cell.length_b   1.000
_cell.length_c   1.000
_cell.angle_alpha   90.00
_cell.angle_beta   90.00
_cell.angle_gamma   90.00
#
_symmetry.space_group_name_H-M   'P 1'
#
loop_
_entity.id
_entity.type
_entity.pdbx_description
1 polymer ?
#
loop_
_entity_poly.entity_id
_entity_poly.type
_entity_poly.pdbx_seq_one_letter_code
_entity_poly.pdbx_strand_id
1 'polypeptide(L)'
;MKVKVAHLFRKIEEVDRDILELGKIRERISADRDYSEILKDSIAKEMENLETAKKEILSLRIKEEAGKPGLSKKTGTSPAEMKNLYSSREKNLTREISVEIPDPKPQTTRKTIHKY
;
A
#
# COMPACT_ATOMS: atom_id res chain seq x y z
N MET A 1 -11.94 -2.70 -24.56
CA MET A 1 -12.35 -2.39 -23.16
C MET A 1 -11.75 -1.04 -22.77
N LYS A 2 -12.53 -0.10 -22.22
CA LYS A 2 -12.00 1.23 -21.80
C LYS A 2 -10.94 0.98 -20.71
N VAL A 3 -9.72 1.53 -20.86
CA VAL A 3 -8.57 1.29 -19.95
C VAL A 3 -8.93 1.42 -18.46
N LYS A 4 -9.82 2.37 -18.12
CA LYS A 4 -10.36 2.56 -16.77
C LYS A 4 -11.07 1.33 -16.21
N VAL A 5 -11.85 0.63 -17.04
CA VAL A 5 -12.56 -0.60 -16.65
C VAL A 5 -11.57 -1.72 -16.32
N ALA A 6 -10.49 -1.86 -17.11
CA ALA A 6 -9.43 -2.82 -16.83
C ALA A 6 -8.71 -2.52 -15.51
N HIS A 7 -8.45 -1.24 -15.21
CA HIS A 7 -7.87 -0.85 -13.91
C HIS A 7 -8.79 -1.13 -12.73
N LEU A 8 -10.11 -0.95 -12.88
CA LEU A 8 -11.07 -1.27 -11.82
C LEU A 8 -11.12 -2.79 -11.56
N PHE A 9 -11.07 -3.62 -12.59
CA PHE A 9 -10.98 -5.08 -12.40
C PHE A 9 -9.68 -5.50 -11.73
N ARG A 10 -8.54 -4.93 -12.12
CA ARG A 10 -7.27 -5.19 -11.44
C ARG A 10 -7.32 -4.79 -9.96
N LYS A 11 -7.99 -3.69 -9.65
CA LYS A 11 -8.18 -3.24 -8.26
C LYS A 11 -9.10 -4.18 -7.48
N ILE A 12 -10.13 -4.75 -8.10
CA ILE A 12 -10.96 -5.78 -7.47
C ILE A 12 -10.13 -7.04 -7.17
N GLU A 13 -9.26 -7.47 -8.09
CA GLU A 13 -8.36 -8.61 -7.86
C GLU A 13 -7.36 -8.35 -6.73
N GLU A 14 -6.85 -7.12 -6.61
CA GLU A 14 -6.04 -6.69 -5.46
C GLU A 14 -6.83 -6.81 -4.15
N VAL A 15 -8.04 -6.25 -4.10
CA VAL A 15 -8.94 -6.33 -2.92
C VAL A 15 -9.27 -7.78 -2.54
N ASP A 16 -9.52 -8.66 -3.51
CA ASP A 16 -9.82 -10.07 -3.25
C ASP A 16 -8.62 -10.81 -2.63
N ARG A 17 -7.38 -10.46 -3.03
CA ARG A 17 -6.18 -11.00 -2.38
C ARG A 17 -6.04 -10.49 -0.94
N ASP A 18 -6.25 -9.20 -0.73
CA ASP A 18 -6.14 -8.59 0.60
C ASP A 18 -7.14 -9.20 1.59
N ILE A 19 -8.39 -9.44 1.16
CA ILE A 19 -9.41 -10.14 1.97
C ILE A 19 -8.94 -11.55 2.36
N LEU A 20 -8.36 -12.31 1.42
CA LEU A 20 -7.85 -13.65 1.69
C LEU A 20 -6.66 -13.64 2.67
N GLU A 21 -5.76 -12.66 2.56
CA GLU A 21 -4.61 -12.51 3.46
C GLU A 21 -5.06 -12.10 4.87
N LEU A 22 -5.97 -11.13 4.98
CA LEU A 22 -6.58 -10.74 6.25
C LEU A 22 -7.34 -11.89 6.91
N GLY A 23 -8.01 -12.75 6.13
CA GLY A 23 -8.64 -13.97 6.62
C GLY A 23 -7.65 -14.93 7.29
N LYS A 24 -6.48 -15.16 6.68
CA LYS A 24 -5.41 -15.99 7.26
C LYS A 24 -4.83 -15.37 8.53
N ILE A 25 -4.66 -14.04 8.55
CA ILE A 25 -4.17 -13.32 9.73
C ILE A 25 -5.19 -13.44 10.87
N ARG A 26 -6.48 -13.25 10.58
CA ARG A 26 -7.56 -13.42 11.55
C ARG A 26 -7.59 -14.82 12.15
N GLU A 27 -7.42 -15.85 11.34
CA GLU A 27 -7.38 -17.24 11.82
C GLU A 27 -6.22 -17.46 12.79
N ARG A 28 -5.00 -17.01 12.43
CA ARG A 28 -3.82 -17.09 13.31
C ARG A 28 -4.00 -16.32 14.62
N ILE A 29 -4.51 -15.10 14.54
CA ILE A 29 -4.76 -14.24 15.70
C ILE A 29 -5.88 -14.79 16.58
N SER A 30 -6.89 -15.46 16.00
CA SER A 30 -7.99 -16.05 16.78
C SER A 30 -7.54 -17.25 17.62
N ALA A 31 -6.50 -17.96 17.18
CA ALA A 31 -5.92 -19.08 17.91
C ALA A 31 -5.07 -18.63 19.11
N ASP A 32 -4.61 -17.38 19.09
CA ASP A 32 -3.74 -16.82 20.11
C ASP A 32 -4.52 -15.85 21.04
N ARG A 33 -4.47 -16.14 22.35
CA ARG A 33 -5.18 -15.37 23.38
C ARG A 33 -4.48 -14.06 23.72
N ASP A 34 -3.22 -13.89 23.31
CA ASP A 34 -2.40 -12.73 23.68
C ASP A 34 -2.70 -11.50 22.82
N TYR A 35 -3.41 -11.67 21.71
CA TYR A 35 -3.86 -10.55 20.89
C TYR A 35 -5.10 -9.87 21.47
N SER A 36 -5.09 -8.54 21.43
CA SER A 36 -6.21 -7.74 21.89
C SER A 36 -7.47 -7.98 21.05
N GLU A 37 -8.63 -7.99 21.71
CA GLU A 37 -9.93 -8.06 21.03
C GLU A 37 -10.11 -6.90 20.04
N ILE A 38 -9.56 -5.72 20.36
CA ILE A 38 -9.55 -4.56 19.46
C ILE A 38 -8.86 -4.88 18.13
N LEU A 39 -7.77 -5.65 18.14
CA LEU A 39 -7.07 -6.03 16.91
C LEU A 39 -7.91 -7.01 16.08
N LYS A 40 -8.57 -7.98 16.74
CA LYS A 40 -9.47 -8.94 16.09
C LYS A 40 -10.65 -8.22 15.43
N ASP A 41 -11.26 -7.28 16.15
CA ASP A 41 -12.36 -6.46 15.65
C ASP A 41 -11.93 -5.53 14.52
N SER A 42 -10.74 -4.93 14.63
CA SER A 42 -10.17 -4.07 13.58
C SER A 42 -9.98 -4.83 12.27
N ILE A 43 -9.46 -6.07 12.33
CA ILE A 43 -9.29 -6.91 11.13
C ILE A 43 -10.64 -7.29 10.52
N ALA A 44 -11.63 -7.65 11.35
CA ALA A 44 -12.97 -7.97 10.87
C ALA A 44 -13.61 -6.76 10.17
N LYS A 45 -13.47 -5.57 10.77
CA LYS A 45 -13.97 -4.32 10.20
C LYS A 45 -13.27 -3.97 8.88
N GLU A 46 -11.95 -4.18 8.80
CA GLU A 46 -11.21 -3.90 7.57
C GLU A 46 -11.63 -4.84 6.43
N MET A 47 -11.87 -6.12 6.72
CA MET A 47 -12.42 -7.06 5.74
C MET A 47 -13.80 -6.59 5.22
N GLU A 48 -14.69 -6.12 6.10
CA GLU A 48 -15.99 -5.57 5.71
C GLU A 48 -15.87 -4.30 4.85
N ASN A 49 -14.92 -3.41 5.20
CA ASN A 49 -14.63 -2.22 4.41
C ASN A 49 -14.18 -2.59 2.99
N LEU A 50 -13.29 -3.57 2.85
CA LEU A 50 -12.80 -4.06 1.55
C LEU A 50 -13.91 -4.69 0.71
N GLU A 51 -14.80 -5.48 1.32
CA GLU A 51 -15.98 -6.02 0.64
C GLU A 51 -16.94 -4.91 0.18
N THR A 52 -17.12 -3.88 1.01
CA THR A 52 -17.96 -2.73 0.67
C THR A 52 -17.36 -1.95 -0.49
N ALA A 53 -16.06 -1.68 -0.47
CA ALA A 53 -15.34 -1.02 -1.56
C ALA A 53 -15.43 -1.82 -2.88
N LYS A 54 -15.36 -3.16 -2.81
CA LYS A 54 -15.58 -4.03 -3.97
C LYS A 54 -16.98 -3.87 -4.54
N LYS A 55 -18.02 -3.89 -3.69
CA LYS A 55 -19.42 -3.67 -4.10
C LYS A 55 -19.61 -2.28 -4.73
N GLU A 56 -18.99 -1.25 -4.16
CA GLU A 56 -19.02 0.11 -4.70
C GLU A 56 -18.43 0.17 -6.12
N ILE A 57 -17.24 -0.41 -6.33
CA ILE A 57 -16.60 -0.45 -7.66
C ILE A 57 -17.50 -1.14 -8.69
N LEU A 58 -18.12 -2.27 -8.32
CA LEU A 58 -19.04 -3.00 -9.20
C LEU A 58 -20.34 -2.25 -9.47
N SER A 59 -20.78 -1.39 -8.54
CA SER A 59 -21.98 -0.56 -8.68
C SER A 59 -21.78 0.65 -9.60
N LEU A 60 -20.53 1.00 -9.93
CA LEU A 60 -20.21 2.14 -10.79
C LEU A 60 -20.80 1.95 -12.19
N ARG A 61 -21.85 2.72 -12.50
CA ARG A 61 -22.40 2.83 -13.86
C ARG A 61 -21.63 3.89 -14.64
N ILE A 62 -21.08 3.50 -15.79
CA ILE A 62 -20.45 4.45 -16.71
C ILE A 62 -21.57 5.26 -17.38
N LYS A 63 -21.76 6.51 -16.96
CA LYS A 63 -22.46 7.48 -17.81
C LYS A 63 -21.56 7.74 -19.02
N GLU A 64 -21.97 7.26 -20.18
CA GLU A 64 -21.33 7.71 -21.42
C GLU A 64 -21.70 9.18 -21.61
N GLU A 65 -20.75 10.10 -21.36
CA GLU A 65 -20.87 11.44 -21.91
C GLU A 65 -20.88 11.31 -23.43
N ALA A 66 -22.05 11.49 -24.02
CA ALA A 66 -22.19 11.69 -25.45
C ALA A 66 -21.51 13.02 -25.80
N GLY A 67 -20.32 12.94 -26.39
CA GLY A 67 -19.73 14.04 -27.14
C GLY A 67 -18.55 14.75 -26.49
N LYS A 68 -17.34 14.23 -26.73
CA LYS A 68 -16.19 15.06 -27.13
C LYS A 68 -15.36 14.28 -28.15
N PRO A 69 -15.49 14.55 -29.46
CA PRO A 69 -14.47 14.14 -30.41
C PRO A 69 -13.29 15.10 -30.25
N GLY A 70 -12.10 14.56 -30.02
CA GLY A 70 -10.84 15.30 -30.15
C GLY A 70 -10.08 15.52 -28.84
N LEU A 71 -9.13 14.63 -28.58
CA LEU A 71 -7.74 15.07 -28.50
C LEU A 71 -6.83 13.90 -28.87
N SER A 72 -6.53 13.81 -30.16
CA SER A 72 -5.31 13.15 -30.64
C SER A 72 -4.12 13.89 -30.04
N LYS A 73 -3.63 13.44 -28.88
CA LYS A 73 -2.26 13.73 -28.46
C LYS A 73 -1.41 12.51 -28.81
N LYS A 74 -0.67 12.67 -29.90
CA LYS A 74 0.52 11.88 -30.19
C LYS A 74 1.44 11.96 -28.97
N THR A 75 1.67 10.86 -28.27
CA THR A 75 2.85 10.70 -27.41
C THR A 75 3.28 9.24 -27.49
N GLY A 76 4.19 8.96 -28.43
CA GLY A 76 5.08 7.82 -28.28
C GLY A 76 5.99 8.10 -27.09
N THR A 77 5.58 7.66 -25.91
CA THR A 77 6.39 7.69 -24.70
C THR A 77 7.39 6.54 -24.82
N SER A 78 8.66 6.86 -25.06
CA SER A 78 9.70 5.85 -25.21
C SER A 78 9.93 5.13 -23.87
N PRO A 79 10.36 3.84 -23.88
CA PRO A 79 10.61 3.06 -22.66
C PRO A 79 11.58 3.71 -21.64
N ALA A 80 12.38 4.71 -22.07
CA ALA A 80 13.28 5.45 -21.20
C ALA A 80 12.55 6.38 -20.20
N GLU A 81 11.37 6.91 -20.56
CA GLU A 81 10.63 7.83 -19.68
C GLU A 81 9.91 7.10 -18.53
N MET A 82 9.49 5.85 -18.73
CA MET A 82 8.90 5.04 -17.65
C MET A 82 9.90 4.72 -16.52
N LYS A 83 11.18 4.49 -16.85
CA LYS A 83 12.22 4.20 -15.84
C LYS A 83 12.48 5.40 -14.92
N ASN A 84 12.40 6.61 -15.45
CA ASN A 84 12.61 7.83 -14.66
C ASN A 84 11.48 8.10 -13.65
N LEU A 85 10.25 7.68 -13.95
CA LEU A 85 9.11 7.81 -13.03
C LEU A 85 9.24 6.89 -11.81
N TYR A 86 9.72 5.66 -12.02
CA TYR A 86 9.96 4.72 -10.92
C TYR A 86 11.12 5.18 -10.03
N SER A 87 12.24 5.60 -10.64
CA SER A 87 13.40 6.10 -9.89
C SER A 87 13.11 7.40 -9.13
N SER A 88 12.27 8.28 -9.68
CA SER A 88 11.88 9.52 -9.00
C SER A 88 10.97 9.27 -7.81
N ARG A 89 10.18 8.19 -7.81
CA ARG A 89 9.31 7.85 -6.67
C ARG A 89 10.12 7.33 -5.47
N GLU A 90 11.13 6.51 -5.69
CA GLU A 90 12.01 6.01 -4.62
C GLU A 90 12.86 7.11 -3.97
N LYS A 91 13.31 8.10 -4.77
CA LYS A 91 14.07 9.25 -4.27
C LYS A 91 13.26 10.20 -3.40
N ASN A 92 11.94 10.26 -3.61
CA ASN A 92 11.05 11.09 -2.77
C ASN A 92 10.62 10.35 -1.51
N LEU A 93 10.45 9.02 -1.57
CA LEU A 93 10.13 8.19 -0.41
C LEU A 93 11.23 8.24 0.66
N THR A 94 12.49 8.28 0.25
CA THR A 94 13.65 8.39 1.17
C THR A 94 13.83 9.78 1.77
N ARG A 95 13.26 10.83 1.18
CA ARG A 95 13.29 12.20 1.75
C ARG A 95 12.24 12.41 2.85
N GLU A 96 11.10 11.73 2.74
CA GLU A 96 10.01 11.83 3.72
C GLU A 96 10.23 10.95 4.96
N ILE A 97 11.19 10.00 4.93
CA ILE A 97 11.53 9.09 6.05
C ILE A 97 12.79 9.56 6.82
N SER A 98 13.20 10.82 6.66
CA SER A 98 14.21 11.42 7.55
C SER A 98 13.55 11.82 8.87
N VAL A 99 13.24 10.85 9.71
CA VAL A 99 13.02 11.10 11.15
C VAL A 99 14.41 11.21 11.76
N GLU A 100 14.76 12.38 12.31
CA GLU A 100 15.95 12.56 13.13
C GLU A 100 15.91 11.55 14.29
N ILE A 101 16.73 10.51 14.19
CA ILE A 101 17.04 9.64 15.32
C ILE A 101 18.07 10.43 16.14
N PRO A 102 17.77 10.85 17.38
CA PRO A 102 18.77 11.51 18.21
C PRO A 102 19.93 10.55 18.47
N ASP A 103 21.16 11.02 18.20
CA ASP A 103 22.38 10.25 18.37
C ASP A 103 22.48 9.63 19.77
N PRO A 104 22.82 8.34 19.91
CA PRO A 104 23.18 7.79 21.19
C PRO A 104 24.49 8.44 21.67
N LYS A 105 24.44 9.10 22.83
CA LYS A 105 25.62 9.64 23.54
C LYS A 105 26.74 8.57 23.58
N PRO A 106 28.01 8.93 23.29
CA PRO A 106 29.11 7.99 23.41
C PRO A 106 29.28 7.57 24.87
N GLN A 107 28.96 6.30 25.18
CA GLN A 107 29.33 5.69 26.45
C GLN A 107 30.85 5.55 26.51
N THR A 108 31.45 6.14 27.53
CA THR A 108 32.87 6.02 27.81
C THR A 108 33.19 4.60 28.28
N THR A 109 33.91 3.84 27.45
CA THR A 109 34.43 2.52 27.86
C THR A 109 35.50 2.72 28.94
N ARG A 110 35.18 2.38 30.19
CA ARG A 110 36.19 2.29 31.27
C ARG A 110 37.17 1.18 30.93
N LYS A 111 38.44 1.53 30.67
CA LYS A 111 39.54 0.58 30.55
C LYS A 111 39.82 -0.02 31.93
N THR A 112 39.58 -1.31 32.11
CA THR A 112 40.09 -2.09 33.26
C THR A 112 41.59 -2.26 33.09
N ILE A 113 42.37 -1.60 33.94
CA ILE A 113 43.82 -1.79 34.03
C ILE A 113 44.07 -3.05 34.88
N HIS A 114 44.63 -4.10 34.27
CA HIS A 114 45.16 -5.24 35.00
C HIS A 114 46.54 -4.83 35.56
N LYS A 115 46.70 -4.85 36.89
CA LYS A 115 48.01 -4.68 37.52
C LYS A 115 48.65 -6.05 37.69
N TYR A 116 49.88 -6.19 37.19
CA TYR A 116 50.80 -7.25 37.58
C TYR A 116 51.46 -6.91 38.91
#